data_AF-A0A318B987-F1
#
_entry.id   AF-A0A318B987-F1
#
_cell.length_a   1.000
_cell.length_b   1.000
_cell.length_c   1.000
_cell.angle_alpha   90.00
_cell.angle_beta   90.00
_cell.angle_gamma   90.00
#
_symmetry.space_group_name_H-M   'P 1'
#
loop_
_entity.id
_entity.type
_entity.pdbx_description
1 polymer ?
#
loop_
_entity_poly.entity_id
_entity_poly.type
_entity_poly.pdbx_seq_one_letter_code
_entity_poly.pdbx_strand_id
1 'polypeptide(L)'
;MGWKSKVALGTVGVVAVLAGVVVVRTATFKPPAPAGDVPLAAARPFDAAKAAAHLGEAVHFQTVSHQDVAENDLAQWDALHAWLQTTYPAAHKAMTREVVGGHALIYTWKGSDPSLPP
;
A
#
# COMPACT_ATOMS: atom_id res chain seq x y z
N MET A 1 -18.98 -36.15 40.11
CA MET A 1 -18.14 -35.66 39.00
C MET A 1 -17.97 -34.14 39.14
N GLY A 2 -16.78 -33.67 39.53
CA GLY A 2 -16.57 -32.29 40.00
C GLY A 2 -16.66 -31.24 38.89
N TRP A 3 -17.04 -30.00 39.25
CA TRP A 3 -17.12 -28.83 38.38
C TRP A 3 -15.89 -28.65 37.48
N LYS A 4 -14.69 -28.91 38.03
CA LYS A 4 -13.40 -28.82 37.32
C LYS A 4 -13.32 -29.77 36.11
N SER A 5 -13.90 -30.98 36.21
CA SER A 5 -13.93 -31.94 35.10
C SER A 5 -14.88 -31.51 33.97
N LYS A 6 -15.97 -30.80 34.30
CA LYS A 6 -16.90 -30.26 33.29
C LYS A 6 -16.28 -29.08 32.53
N VAL A 7 -15.55 -28.21 33.24
CA VAL A 7 -14.80 -27.09 32.65
C VAL A 7 -13.69 -27.60 31.73
N ALA A 8 -12.89 -28.57 32.19
CA ALA A 8 -11.83 -29.17 31.37
C ALA A 8 -12.38 -29.82 30.09
N LEU A 9 -13.50 -30.54 30.18
CA LEU A 9 -14.15 -31.15 29.02
C LEU A 9 -14.69 -30.10 28.03
N GLY A 10 -15.24 -29.00 28.55
CA GLY A 10 -15.67 -27.87 27.74
C GLY A 10 -14.51 -27.20 26.98
N THR A 11 -13.37 -26.98 27.65
CA THR A 11 -12.18 -26.40 27.02
C THR A 11 -11.64 -27.30 25.90
N VAL A 12 -11.55 -28.61 26.13
CA VAL A 12 -11.11 -29.56 25.09
C VAL A 12 -12.06 -29.55 23.89
N GLY A 13 -13.38 -29.50 24.13
CA GLY A 13 -14.36 -29.38 23.06
C GLY A 13 -14.18 -28.11 22.22
N VAL A 14 -13.98 -26.96 22.86
CA VAL A 14 -13.76 -25.68 22.17
C VAL A 14 -12.46 -25.71 21.35
N VAL A 15 -11.38 -26.25 21.89
CA VAL A 15 -10.10 -26.39 21.16
C VAL A 15 -10.25 -27.33 19.96
N ALA A 16 -10.97 -28.44 20.10
CA ALA A 16 -11.23 -29.36 19.00
C ALA A 16 -12.05 -28.72 17.87
N VAL A 17 -13.08 -27.93 18.23
CA VAL A 17 -13.87 -27.17 17.25
C VAL A 17 -13.02 -26.13 16.54
N LEU A 18 -12.21 -25.36 17.27
CA LEU A 18 -11.29 -24.39 16.68
C LEU A 18 -10.29 -25.04 15.71
N ALA A 19 -9.68 -26.15 16.11
CA ALA A 19 -8.78 -26.91 15.25
C ALA A 19 -9.49 -27.41 13.98
N GLY A 20 -10.71 -27.94 14.11
CA GLY A 20 -11.53 -28.35 12.97
C GLY A 20 -11.84 -27.20 12.02
N VAL A 21 -12.23 -26.03 12.55
CA VAL A 21 -12.50 -24.83 11.75
C VAL A 21 -11.23 -24.37 11.02
N VAL A 22 -10.07 -24.37 11.67
CA VAL A 22 -8.79 -24.00 11.05
C VAL A 22 -8.44 -24.96 9.93
N VAL A 23 -8.56 -26.27 10.14
CA VAL A 23 -8.31 -27.29 9.10
C VAL A 23 -9.23 -27.09 7.92
N VAL A 24 -10.54 -26.93 8.14
CA VAL A 24 -11.52 -26.70 7.08
C VAL A 24 -11.22 -25.41 6.33
N ARG A 25 -11.01 -24.29 7.03
CA ARG A 25 -10.69 -22.99 6.41
C ARG A 25 -9.40 -23.07 5.60
N THR A 26 -8.39 -23.79 6.08
CA THR A 26 -7.11 -23.96 5.38
C THR A 26 -7.28 -24.83 4.14
N ALA A 27 -7.95 -25.98 4.24
CA ALA A 27 -8.16 -26.89 3.13
C ALA A 27 -9.11 -26.33 2.05
N THR A 28 -10.05 -25.47 2.44
CA THR A 28 -11.02 -24.83 1.55
C THR A 28 -10.55 -23.47 1.02
N PHE A 29 -9.38 -22.98 1.46
CA PHE A 29 -8.85 -21.71 1.00
C PHE A 29 -8.51 -21.81 -0.49
N LYS A 30 -9.23 -21.03 -1.30
CA LYS A 30 -8.89 -20.79 -2.69
C LYS A 30 -8.39 -19.35 -2.77
N PRO A 31 -7.12 -19.12 -3.15
CA PRO A 31 -6.68 -17.76 -3.41
C PRO A 31 -7.56 -17.18 -4.53
N PRO A 32 -7.83 -15.86 -4.50
CA PRO A 32 -8.44 -15.22 -5.66
C PRO A 32 -7.62 -15.59 -6.89
N ALA A 33 -8.31 -15.89 -8.00
CA ALA A 33 -7.63 -16.20 -9.24
C ALA A 33 -6.62 -15.09 -9.50
N PRO A 34 -5.36 -15.43 -9.87
CA PRO A 34 -4.46 -14.40 -10.37
C PRO A 34 -5.21 -13.65 -11.45
N ALA A 35 -5.09 -12.31 -11.46
CA ALA A 35 -5.57 -11.54 -12.59
C ALA A 35 -5.04 -12.26 -13.84
N GLY A 36 -5.96 -12.78 -14.67
CA GLY A 36 -5.60 -13.65 -15.78
C GLY A 36 -4.71 -12.93 -16.78
N ASP A 37 -4.52 -13.51 -17.96
CA ASP A 37 -3.94 -12.79 -19.10
C ASP A 37 -4.89 -11.66 -19.52
N VAL A 38 -4.92 -10.59 -18.74
CA VAL A 38 -5.56 -9.33 -19.09
C VAL A 38 -4.70 -8.77 -20.22
N PRO A 39 -5.26 -8.55 -21.41
CA PRO A 39 -4.49 -7.98 -22.50
C PRO A 39 -3.98 -6.61 -22.06
N LEU A 40 -2.70 -6.56 -21.72
CA LEU A 40 -2.04 -5.33 -21.31
C LEU A 40 -1.94 -4.43 -22.55
N ALA A 41 -2.32 -3.17 -22.39
CA ALA A 41 -2.02 -2.17 -23.41
C ALA A 41 -0.49 -2.11 -23.62
N ALA A 42 -0.08 -1.90 -24.88
CA ALA A 42 1.31 -1.65 -25.18
C ALA A 42 1.83 -0.48 -24.34
N ALA A 43 3.04 -0.62 -23.80
CA ALA A 43 3.68 0.43 -23.01
C ALA A 43 3.74 1.72 -23.84
N ARG A 44 3.31 2.83 -23.25
CA ARG A 44 3.43 4.14 -23.90
C ARG A 44 4.92 4.52 -23.95
N PRO A 45 5.42 5.02 -25.09
CA PRO A 45 6.80 5.49 -25.15
C PRO A 45 7.00 6.64 -24.16
N PHE A 46 8.13 6.63 -23.47
CA PHE A 46 8.56 7.70 -22.58
C PHE A 46 10.04 8.00 -22.79
N ASP A 47 10.46 9.19 -22.39
CA ASP A 47 11.86 9.62 -22.50
C ASP A 47 12.66 9.09 -21.29
N ALA A 48 13.46 8.05 -21.54
CA ALA A 48 14.29 7.43 -20.51
C ALA A 48 15.41 8.34 -19.99
N ALA A 49 15.98 9.20 -20.84
CA ALA A 49 17.04 10.12 -20.44
C ALA A 49 16.48 11.21 -19.50
N LYS A 50 15.30 11.74 -19.84
CA LYS A 50 14.60 12.68 -18.95
C LYS A 50 14.19 12.04 -17.63
N ALA A 51 13.70 10.79 -17.65
CA ALA A 51 13.37 10.06 -16.43
C ALA A 51 14.61 9.86 -15.53
N ALA A 52 15.75 9.50 -16.12
CA ALA A 52 17.02 9.37 -15.40
C ALA A 52 17.50 10.71 -14.81
N ALA A 53 17.37 11.81 -15.56
CA ALA A 53 17.70 13.15 -15.05
C ALA A 53 16.83 13.55 -13.87
N HIS A 54 15.50 13.37 -13.97
CA HIS A 54 14.56 13.65 -12.89
C HIS A 54 14.83 12.78 -11.65
N LEU A 55 15.17 11.50 -11.83
CA LEU A 55 15.58 10.64 -10.73
C LEU A 55 16.85 11.17 -10.07
N GLY A 56 17.83 11.60 -10.87
CA GLY A 56 19.03 12.27 -10.41
C GLY A 56 18.70 13.48 -9.54
N GLU A 57 17.84 14.38 -10.00
CA GLU A 57 17.39 15.53 -9.20
C GLU A 57 16.69 15.11 -7.90
N ALA A 58 15.79 14.13 -7.96
CA ALA A 58 15.04 13.66 -6.79
C ALA A 58 15.93 13.09 -5.67
N VAL A 59 17.03 12.39 -6.01
CA VAL A 59 17.93 11.81 -5.00
C VAL A 59 18.83 12.85 -4.31
N HIS A 60 18.90 14.09 -4.80
CA HIS A 60 19.65 15.15 -4.12
C HIS A 60 18.90 15.70 -2.89
N PHE A 61 17.59 15.51 -2.79
CA PHE A 61 16.83 15.83 -1.58
C PHE A 61 17.16 14.78 -0.51
N GLN A 62 17.81 15.20 0.58
CA GLN A 62 18.34 14.30 1.59
C GLN A 62 17.26 13.83 2.58
N THR A 63 16.28 13.07 2.07
CA THR A 63 15.15 12.52 2.85
C THR A 63 15.56 11.33 3.72
N VAL A 64 16.62 11.48 4.52
CA VAL A 64 17.20 10.44 5.35
C VAL A 64 16.36 10.25 6.62
N SER A 65 15.95 9.00 6.88
CA SER A 65 15.25 8.63 8.11
C SER A 65 16.23 8.17 9.18
N HIS A 66 16.12 8.73 10.37
CA HIS A 66 16.90 8.37 11.56
C HIS A 66 16.05 7.55 12.53
N GLN A 67 16.72 6.86 13.48
CA GLN A 67 15.99 6.14 14.53
C GLN A 67 15.26 7.10 15.47
N ASP A 68 15.87 8.24 15.79
CA ASP A 68 15.17 9.34 16.42
C ASP A 68 14.51 10.22 15.34
N VAL A 69 13.19 10.33 15.38
CA VAL A 69 12.41 11.11 14.41
C VAL A 69 12.74 12.60 14.49
N ALA A 70 13.19 13.10 15.64
CA ALA A 70 13.56 14.50 15.83
C ALA A 70 14.82 14.90 15.04
N GLU A 71 15.63 13.93 14.62
CA GLU A 71 16.83 14.16 13.80
C GLU A 71 16.51 14.25 12.29
N ASN A 72 15.29 13.96 11.87
CA ASN A 72 14.90 14.05 10.47
C ASN A 72 14.78 15.50 10.00
N ASP A 73 15.41 15.82 8.87
CA ASP A 73 15.21 17.10 8.19
C ASP A 73 13.94 17.06 7.32
N LEU A 74 12.82 17.48 7.91
CA LEU A 74 11.54 17.57 7.21
C LEU A 74 11.54 18.61 6.09
N ALA A 75 12.44 19.60 6.11
CA ALA A 75 12.51 20.58 5.03
C ALA A 75 12.98 19.95 3.71
N GLN A 76 13.81 18.90 3.76
CA GLN A 76 14.16 18.11 2.57
C GLN A 76 12.95 17.38 2.00
N TRP A 77 12.06 16.90 2.87
CA TRP A 77 10.83 16.23 2.47
C TRP A 77 9.86 17.21 1.80
N ASP A 78 9.70 18.40 2.37
CA ASP A 78 8.89 19.47 1.79
C ASP A 78 9.46 19.98 0.46
N ALA A 79 10.78 20.08 0.35
CA ALA A 79 11.46 20.45 -0.88
C ALA A 79 11.22 19.43 -2.00
N LEU A 80 11.30 18.13 -1.69
CA LEU A 80 10.97 17.06 -2.64
C LEU A 80 9.50 17.17 -3.09
N HIS A 81 8.56 17.41 -2.18
CA HIS A 81 7.15 17.59 -2.52
C HIS A 81 6.89 18.80 -3.41
N ALA A 82 7.57 19.91 -3.17
CA ALA A 82 7.49 21.10 -4.00
C ALA A 82 8.05 20.81 -5.41
N TRP A 83 9.19 20.14 -5.49
CA TRP A 83 9.80 19.74 -6.76
C TRP A 83 8.92 18.78 -7.57
N LEU A 84 8.22 17.84 -6.93
CA LEU A 84 7.27 16.95 -7.61
C LEU A 84 6.13 17.74 -8.28
N GLN A 85 5.61 18.76 -7.60
CA GLN A 85 4.53 19.61 -8.14
C GLN A 85 4.98 20.44 -9.34
N THR A 86 6.18 21.01 -9.28
CA THR A 86 6.73 21.81 -10.37
C THR A 86 7.16 20.96 -11.57
N THR A 87 7.70 19.78 -11.31
CA THR A 87 8.27 18.88 -12.35
C THR A 87 7.19 18.07 -13.08
N TYR A 88 6.09 17.73 -12.39
CA TYR A 88 5.00 16.92 -12.93
C TYR A 88 3.64 17.63 -12.91
N PRO A 89 3.49 18.78 -13.58
CA PRO A 89 2.24 19.55 -13.56
C PRO A 89 1.06 18.80 -14.19
N ALA A 90 1.33 17.95 -15.21
CA ALA A 90 0.29 17.14 -15.84
C ALA A 90 -0.26 16.06 -14.90
N ALA A 91 0.60 15.41 -14.10
CA ALA A 91 0.16 14.42 -13.12
C ALA A 91 -0.67 15.08 -12.01
N HIS A 92 -0.20 16.22 -11.49
CA HIS A 92 -0.91 16.98 -10.46
C HIS A 92 -2.22 17.61 -10.95
N LYS A 93 -2.38 17.80 -12.27
CA LYS A 93 -3.64 18.19 -12.87
C LYS A 93 -4.60 17.00 -13.02
N ALA A 94 -4.08 15.81 -13.31
CA ALA A 94 -4.88 14.62 -13.57
C ALA A 94 -5.31 13.89 -12.27
N MET A 95 -4.53 14.02 -11.20
CA MET A 95 -4.71 13.32 -9.94
C MET A 95 -5.01 14.29 -8.81
N THR A 96 -5.82 13.86 -7.86
CA THR A 96 -6.00 14.59 -6.59
C THR A 96 -4.84 14.23 -5.66
N ARG A 97 -4.14 15.23 -5.13
CA ARG A 97 -3.08 15.04 -4.13
C ARG A 97 -3.63 15.39 -2.74
N GLU A 98 -3.44 14.48 -1.80
CA GLU A 98 -3.81 14.63 -0.39
C GLU A 98 -2.57 14.47 0.49
N VAL A 99 -2.46 15.29 1.53
CA VAL A 99 -1.40 15.18 2.54
C VAL A 99 -2.02 14.66 3.82
N VAL A 100 -1.53 13.52 4.31
CA VAL A 100 -2.05 12.86 5.52
C VAL A 100 -0.95 12.69 6.56
N GLY A 101 -1.30 12.75 7.84
CA GLY A 101 -0.34 12.56 8.93
C GLY A 101 0.84 13.55 8.92
N GLY A 102 0.63 14.75 8.39
CA GLY A 102 1.65 15.81 8.29
C GLY A 102 2.44 15.79 6.98
N HIS A 103 2.87 14.63 6.48
CA HIS A 103 3.83 14.56 5.37
C HIS A 103 3.65 13.38 4.39
N ALA A 104 2.73 12.45 4.65
CA ALA A 104 2.49 11.36 3.69
C ALA A 104 1.63 11.87 2.52
N LEU A 105 2.05 11.56 1.29
CA LEU A 105 1.30 11.93 0.09
C LEU A 105 0.46 10.77 -0.42
N ILE A 106 -0.81 11.04 -0.70
CA ILE A 106 -1.70 10.14 -1.42
C ILE A 106 -2.09 10.82 -2.74
N TYR A 107 -1.90 10.10 -3.85
CA TYR A 107 -2.35 10.53 -5.17
C TYR A 107 -3.49 9.64 -5.64
N THR A 108 -4.64 10.25 -5.87
CA THR A 108 -5.84 9.56 -6.36
C THR A 108 -6.04 9.88 -7.82
N TRP A 109 -5.81 8.89 -8.69
CA TRP A 109 -6.18 8.98 -10.10
C TRP A 109 -7.60 8.43 -10.29
N LYS A 110 -8.56 9.32 -10.49
CA LYS A 110 -9.95 8.93 -10.72
C LYS A 110 -10.09 8.24 -12.08
N GLY A 111 -10.68 7.04 -12.07
CA GLY A 111 -11.06 6.32 -13.28
C GLY A 111 -12.06 7.12 -14.13
N SER A 112 -12.02 6.92 -15.45
CA SER A 112 -12.93 7.59 -16.37
C SER A 112 -14.38 7.11 -16.27
N ASP A 113 -14.59 5.87 -15.79
CA ASP A 113 -15.91 5.29 -15.56
C ASP A 113 -16.11 4.96 -14.07
N PRO A 114 -16.94 5.72 -13.34
CA PRO A 114 -17.18 5.51 -11.91
C PRO A 114 -18.12 4.33 -11.62
N SER A 115 -18.73 3.70 -12.63
CA SER A 115 -19.60 2.54 -12.46
C SER A 115 -18.84 1.22 -12.35
N LEU A 116 -17.56 1.23 -12.74
CA LEU A 116 -16.67 0.09 -12.58
C LEU A 116 -16.24 -0.05 -11.11
N PRO A 117 -16.00 -1.28 -10.63
CA PRO A 117 -15.43 -1.50 -9.30
C PRO A 117 -14.09 -0.76 -9.15
N PRO A 118 -13.85 -0.09 -8.00
CA PRO A 118 -12.54 0.48 -7.67
C PRO A 118 -11.49 -0.60 -7.39
#